data_AF-A0A0D2ND32-F1
#
_entry.id   AF-A0A0D2ND32-F1
#
_cell.length_a   1.000
_cell.length_b   1.000
_cell.length_c   1.000
_cell.angle_alpha   90.00
_cell.angle_beta   90.00
_cell.angle_gamma   90.00
#
_symmetry.space_group_name_H-M   'P 1'
#
loop_
_entity.id
_entity.type
_entity.pdbx_description
1 polymer ?
#
loop_
_entity_poly.entity_id
_entity_poly.type
_entity_poly.pdbx_seq_one_letter_code
_entity_poly.pdbx_strand_id
1 'polypeptide(L)'
;MSRPYKPLTSARLNDTILGCFAHVKPSETLDHLVRYLGTWSGSELLQVIQYVLKLVVPFLELRARLQHRAGLRAAPKSTSADSYSKFSSFIGDSRTLWRIWGLLPIFQWLISLERSPPATRKLLTIERLQGWSMLAYYPLEHLYYLGAHGIIPAAVTSPFSLFSAKKTKLSLNFNKIALWSTRFWAAYVFLHFAHLVEDRKLLKLRHTSMRKAKASGLSVEEKEEMNQRWDAFWSEVVINMGYLPLTIHWSMEGGLFRNETWVAVFGLVAAVASFRTGWKATALPRASPPAKKEVAETAENVVAYDVTS
;
A
#
# COMPACT_ATOMS: atom_id res chain seq x y z
N MET A 1 55.48 11.07 -16.22
CA MET A 1 55.41 12.43 -15.67
C MET A 1 54.31 12.48 -14.61
N SER A 2 54.70 12.56 -13.34
CA SER A 2 53.82 12.57 -12.17
C SER A 2 53.05 13.89 -12.09
N ARG A 3 51.71 13.82 -11.96
CA ARG A 3 50.87 15.01 -11.73
C ARG A 3 51.33 15.70 -10.45
N PRO A 4 51.62 17.01 -10.46
CA PRO A 4 52.06 17.72 -9.26
C PRO A 4 50.94 17.70 -8.19
N TYR A 5 51.31 17.33 -6.96
CA TYR A 5 50.43 17.40 -5.80
C TYR A 5 50.05 18.86 -5.56
N LYS A 6 48.79 19.21 -5.82
CA LYS A 6 48.25 20.54 -5.53
C LYS A 6 47.94 20.65 -4.02
N PRO A 7 48.27 21.77 -3.36
CA PRO A 7 48.08 21.93 -1.92
C PRO A 7 46.60 21.82 -1.51
N LEU A 8 46.35 21.18 -0.36
CA LEU A 8 45.03 21.06 0.27
C LEU A 8 44.63 22.41 0.88
N THR A 9 43.89 23.21 0.12
CA THR A 9 43.24 24.42 0.63
C THR A 9 41.94 24.06 1.36
N SER A 10 41.56 24.89 2.35
CA SER A 10 40.30 24.71 3.10
C SER A 10 39.07 24.61 2.18
N ALA A 11 39.06 25.38 1.08
CA ALA A 11 38.04 25.31 0.04
C ALA A 11 37.96 23.94 -0.65
N ARG A 12 39.10 23.29 -0.94
CA ARG A 12 39.12 21.95 -1.53
C ARG A 12 38.70 20.86 -0.56
N LEU A 13 39.07 21.01 0.71
CA LEU A 13 38.58 20.11 1.76
C LEU A 13 37.06 20.23 1.88
N ASN A 14 36.55 21.46 1.83
CA ASN A 14 35.12 21.75 1.80
C ASN A 14 34.45 21.12 0.56
N ASP A 15 34.96 21.35 -0.65
CA ASP A 15 34.40 20.74 -1.87
C ASP A 15 34.47 19.21 -1.88
N THR A 16 35.51 18.62 -1.27
CA THR A 16 35.65 17.16 -1.18
C THR A 16 34.67 16.57 -0.17
N ILE A 17 34.42 17.26 0.95
CA ILE A 17 33.53 16.79 2.02
C ILE A 17 32.07 17.13 1.72
N LEU A 18 31.76 18.41 1.47
CA LEU A 18 30.39 18.87 1.20
C LEU A 18 29.94 18.54 -0.23
N GLY A 19 30.86 18.54 -1.20
CA GLY A 19 30.60 18.14 -2.59
C GLY A 19 30.78 16.64 -2.85
N CYS A 20 30.95 15.79 -1.82
CA CYS A 20 31.15 14.35 -2.00
C CYS A 20 30.04 13.69 -2.83
N PHE A 21 28.81 14.20 -2.74
CA PHE A 21 27.65 13.74 -3.50
C PHE A 21 27.72 14.02 -5.00
N ALA A 22 28.62 14.89 -5.48
CA ALA A 22 28.85 15.08 -6.92
C ALA A 22 29.34 13.79 -7.61
N HIS A 23 29.90 12.85 -6.85
CA HIS A 23 30.34 11.54 -7.34
C HIS A 23 29.24 10.47 -7.29
N VAL A 24 28.11 10.77 -6.65
CA VAL A 24 26.96 9.87 -6.59
C VAL A 24 26.13 10.10 -7.84
N LYS A 25 26.10 9.09 -8.73
CA LYS A 25 25.27 9.16 -9.93
C LYS A 25 23.79 9.22 -9.53
N PRO A 26 22.96 10.03 -10.21
CA PRO A 26 21.52 9.96 -10.06
C PRO A 26 21.02 8.53 -10.25
N SER A 27 20.08 8.10 -9.41
CA SER A 27 19.55 6.74 -9.39
C SER A 27 18.05 6.78 -9.57
N GLU A 28 17.57 6.27 -10.71
CA GLU A 28 16.13 6.17 -10.98
C GLU A 28 15.40 5.36 -9.90
N THR A 29 16.06 4.33 -9.34
CA THR A 29 15.50 3.53 -8.24
C THR A 29 15.37 4.35 -6.97
N LEU A 30 16.35 5.20 -6.66
CA LEU A 30 16.27 6.10 -5.50
C LEU A 30 15.16 7.13 -5.70
N ASP A 31 15.06 7.72 -6.88
CA ASP A 31 14.03 8.70 -7.21
C ASP A 31 12.62 8.08 -7.12
N HIS A 32 12.45 6.86 -7.64
CA HIS A 32 11.19 6.13 -7.53
C HIS A 32 10.88 5.78 -6.07
N LEU A 33 11.87 5.33 -5.31
CA LEU A 33 11.69 5.05 -3.88
C LEU A 33 11.25 6.30 -3.10
N VAL A 34 11.89 7.45 -3.34
CA VAL A 34 11.51 8.73 -2.71
C VAL A 34 10.08 9.11 -3.08
N ARG A 35 9.70 9.00 -4.36
CA ARG A 35 8.31 9.25 -4.79
C ARG A 35 7.33 8.34 -4.07
N TYR A 36 7.63 7.04 -4.02
CA TYR A 36 6.74 6.05 -3.40
C TYR A 36 6.61 6.27 -1.89
N LEU A 37 7.72 6.47 -1.18
CA LEU A 37 7.73 6.71 0.26
C LEU A 37 7.08 8.04 0.65
N GLY A 38 7.06 9.02 -0.25
CA GLY A 38 6.33 10.28 -0.07
C GLY A 38 4.81 10.15 -0.17
N THR A 39 4.29 9.00 -0.61
CA THR A 39 2.83 8.74 -0.67
C THR A 39 2.32 8.10 0.62
N TRP A 40 1.00 8.18 0.83
CA TRP A 40 0.32 7.40 1.87
C TRP A 40 0.64 5.89 1.80
N SER A 41 0.69 5.36 0.57
CA SER A 41 1.01 3.96 0.29
C SER A 41 2.47 3.60 0.62
N GLY A 42 3.36 4.57 0.86
CA GLY A 42 4.73 4.32 1.31
C GLY A 42 4.80 3.54 2.64
N SER A 43 3.77 3.67 3.48
CA SER A 43 3.63 2.92 4.74
C SER A 43 3.44 1.41 4.54
N GLU A 44 3.09 0.94 3.34
CA GLU A 44 2.99 -0.48 3.00
C GLU A 44 4.36 -1.16 3.02
N LEU A 45 5.46 -0.45 2.72
CA LEU A 45 6.81 -0.99 2.89
C LEU A 45 7.09 -1.31 4.37
N LEU A 46 6.64 -0.46 5.28
CA LEU A 46 6.75 -0.74 6.71
C LEU A 46 5.91 -1.95 7.10
N GLN A 47 4.77 -2.19 6.45
CA GLN A 47 3.99 -3.42 6.64
C GLN A 47 4.78 -4.67 6.25
N VAL A 48 5.46 -4.62 5.11
CA VAL A 48 6.31 -5.72 4.65
C VAL A 48 7.40 -5.99 5.68
N ILE A 49 8.11 -4.95 6.12
CA ILE A 49 9.15 -5.07 7.16
C ILE A 49 8.58 -5.67 8.45
N GLN A 50 7.44 -5.15 8.92
CA GLN A 50 6.77 -5.64 10.13
C GLN A 50 6.51 -7.14 10.08
N TYR A 51 5.87 -7.62 9.01
CA TYR A 51 5.48 -9.03 8.92
C TYR A 51 6.65 -9.96 8.60
N VAL A 52 7.67 -9.50 7.85
CA VAL A 52 8.93 -10.23 7.70
C VAL A 52 9.59 -10.43 9.07
N LEU A 53 9.70 -9.39 9.89
CA LEU A 53 10.27 -9.50 11.23
C LEU A 53 9.47 -10.48 12.11
N LYS A 54 8.14 -10.41 12.09
CA LYS A 54 7.26 -11.35 12.81
C LYS A 54 7.47 -12.81 12.39
N LEU A 55 7.82 -13.07 11.13
CA LEU A 55 8.15 -14.42 10.66
C LEU A 55 9.56 -14.84 11.05
N VAL A 56 10.54 -13.92 11.01
CA VAL A 56 11.95 -14.21 11.35
C VAL A 56 12.15 -14.47 12.85
N VAL A 57 11.41 -13.78 13.73
CA VAL A 57 11.53 -13.90 15.19
C VAL A 57 11.40 -15.35 15.70
N PRO A 58 10.36 -16.14 15.34
CA PRO A 58 10.26 -17.55 15.70
C PRO A 58 11.45 -18.41 15.26
N PHE A 59 12.03 -18.15 14.08
CA PHE A 59 13.23 -18.87 13.62
C PHE A 59 14.47 -18.53 14.43
N LEU A 60 14.65 -17.25 14.79
CA LEU A 60 15.76 -16.82 15.64
C LEU A 60 15.67 -17.41 17.04
N GLU A 61 14.45 -17.48 17.60
CA GLU A 61 14.19 -18.15 18.88
C GLU A 61 14.44 -19.66 18.80
N LEU A 62 13.97 -20.32 17.74
CA LEU A 62 14.26 -21.73 17.52
C LEU A 62 15.76 -22.00 17.43
N ARG A 63 16.49 -21.20 16.65
CA ARG A 63 17.94 -21.28 16.51
C ARG A 63 18.63 -21.12 17.87
N ALA A 64 18.24 -20.12 18.67
CA ALA A 64 18.84 -19.91 19.99
C ALA A 64 18.58 -21.08 20.94
N ARG A 65 17.38 -21.67 20.93
CA ARG A 65 17.06 -22.87 21.71
C ARG A 65 17.89 -24.08 21.29
N LEU A 66 18.08 -24.29 19.98
CA LEU A 66 18.90 -25.39 19.47
C LEU A 66 20.38 -25.21 19.83
N GLN A 67 20.92 -24.00 19.68
CA GLN A 67 22.30 -23.69 20.07
C GLN A 67 22.55 -23.87 21.57
N HIS A 68 21.58 -23.48 22.40
CA HIS A 68 21.66 -23.69 23.85
C HIS A 68 21.66 -25.19 24.21
N ARG A 69 20.78 -25.98 23.57
CA ARG A 69 20.76 -27.45 23.75
C ARG A 69 22.08 -28.11 23.31
N ALA A 70 22.75 -27.55 22.32
CA ALA A 70 24.06 -28.01 21.85
C ALA A 70 25.25 -27.47 22.66
N GLY A 71 25.01 -26.69 23.74
CA GLY A 71 26.09 -26.10 24.54
C GLY A 71 26.84 -24.94 23.88
N LEU A 72 26.41 -24.50 22.69
CA LEU A 72 27.03 -23.41 21.93
C LEU A 72 26.60 -22.01 22.40
N ARG A 73 25.63 -21.93 23.32
CA ARG A 73 25.05 -20.68 23.82
C ARG A 73 24.66 -20.81 25.28
N ALA A 74 24.92 -19.79 26.08
CA ALA A 74 24.63 -19.77 27.52
C ALA A 74 23.13 -19.64 27.87
N ALA A 75 22.32 -19.01 27.01
CA ALA A 75 20.89 -18.83 27.25
C ALA A 75 20.04 -19.28 26.04
N PRO A 76 18.84 -19.84 26.26
CA PRO A 76 17.97 -20.35 25.19
C PRO A 76 17.18 -19.26 24.43
N LYS A 77 17.48 -17.97 24.67
CA LYS A 77 16.80 -16.81 24.08
C LYS A 77 17.69 -16.05 23.11
N SER A 78 17.08 -15.44 22.09
CA SER A 78 17.78 -14.62 21.09
C SER A 78 17.59 -13.12 21.35
N THR A 79 18.67 -12.40 21.68
CA THR A 79 18.65 -10.94 21.84
C THR A 79 18.19 -10.21 20.58
N SER A 80 18.57 -10.70 19.40
CA SER A 80 18.10 -10.16 18.12
C SER A 80 16.60 -10.39 17.91
N ALA A 81 16.06 -11.52 18.39
CA ALA A 81 14.63 -11.78 18.27
C ALA A 81 13.82 -10.82 19.15
N ASP A 82 14.29 -10.53 20.37
CA ASP A 82 13.69 -9.52 21.24
C ASP A 82 13.70 -8.14 20.58
N SER A 83 14.83 -7.71 20.01
CA SER A 83 14.93 -6.44 19.29
C SER A 83 14.00 -6.37 18.08
N TYR A 84 13.93 -7.43 17.27
CA TYR A 84 13.05 -7.48 16.10
C TYR A 84 11.58 -7.51 16.48
N SER A 85 11.22 -8.20 17.56
CA SER A 85 9.88 -8.20 18.11
C SER A 85 9.45 -6.78 18.50
N LYS A 86 10.27 -6.07 19.29
CA LYS A 86 10.02 -4.67 19.67
C LYS A 86 9.87 -3.75 18.47
N PHE A 87 10.76 -3.87 17.48
CA PHE A 87 10.70 -3.05 16.28
C PHE A 87 9.44 -3.33 15.45
N SER A 88 9.05 -4.59 15.30
CA SER A 88 7.81 -4.96 14.61
C SER A 88 6.55 -4.45 15.31
N SER A 89 6.54 -4.43 16.65
CA SER A 89 5.46 -3.87 17.44
C SER A 89 5.37 -2.35 17.28
N PHE A 90 6.52 -1.65 17.33
CA PHE A 90 6.59 -0.21 17.12
C PHE A 90 6.09 0.22 15.73
N ILE A 91 6.45 -0.53 14.67
CA ILE A 91 5.92 -0.30 13.33
C ILE A 91 4.40 -0.48 13.30
N GLY A 92 3.88 -1.54 13.92
CA GLY A 92 2.45 -1.81 13.99
C GLY A 92 1.66 -0.71 14.71
N ASP A 93 2.22 -0.21 15.81
CA ASP A 93 1.66 0.92 16.57
C ASP A 93 1.63 2.19 15.72
N SER A 94 2.78 2.56 15.12
CA SER A 94 2.92 3.73 14.24
C SER A 94 1.93 3.70 13.05
N ARG A 95 1.74 2.53 12.43
CA ARG A 95 0.75 2.36 11.35
C ARG A 95 -0.69 2.57 11.83
N THR A 96 -0.99 2.19 13.06
CA THR A 96 -2.33 2.40 13.65
C THR A 96 -2.55 3.89 13.94
N LEU A 97 -1.53 4.56 14.47
CA LEU A 97 -1.56 6.01 14.63
C LEU A 97 -1.80 6.75 13.32
N TRP A 98 -1.04 6.42 12.26
CA TRP A 98 -1.17 7.12 10.99
C TRP A 98 -2.53 6.93 10.34
N ARG A 99 -3.19 5.78 10.55
CA ARG A 99 -4.55 5.52 10.07
C ARG A 99 -5.62 6.45 10.65
N ILE A 100 -5.29 7.34 11.58
CA ILE A 100 -6.18 8.43 12.01
C ILE A 100 -6.69 9.27 10.83
N TRP A 101 -5.85 9.45 9.80
CA TRP A 101 -6.22 10.16 8.58
C TRP A 101 -7.02 9.31 7.58
N GLY A 102 -7.20 8.02 7.86
CA GLY A 102 -7.87 7.08 6.96
C GLY A 102 -9.35 7.38 6.72
N LEU A 103 -9.99 8.18 7.57
CA LEU A 103 -11.39 8.59 7.40
C LEU A 103 -11.57 9.64 6.28
N LEU A 104 -10.60 10.53 6.09
CA LEU A 104 -10.64 11.58 5.08
C LEU A 104 -10.78 11.04 3.64
N PRO A 105 -9.95 10.07 3.19
CA PRO A 105 -10.11 9.51 1.84
C PRO A 105 -11.42 8.71 1.69
N ILE A 106 -11.99 8.16 2.76
CA ILE A 106 -13.31 7.50 2.70
C ILE A 106 -14.42 8.52 2.41
N PHE A 107 -14.40 9.68 3.07
CA PHE A 107 -15.33 10.76 2.75
C PHE A 107 -15.15 11.25 1.31
N GLN A 108 -13.92 11.47 0.88
CA GLN A 108 -13.63 11.87 -0.49
C GLN A 108 -14.15 10.84 -1.51
N TRP A 109 -13.92 9.55 -1.24
CA TRP A 109 -14.39 8.45 -2.08
C TRP A 109 -15.92 8.40 -2.14
N LEU A 110 -16.62 8.48 -1.00
CA LEU A 110 -18.09 8.51 -0.97
C LEU A 110 -18.67 9.71 -1.72
N ILE A 111 -18.07 10.89 -1.61
CA ILE A 111 -18.48 12.08 -2.38
C ILE A 111 -18.28 11.83 -3.88
N SER A 112 -17.15 11.26 -4.27
CA SER A 112 -16.86 10.93 -5.67
C SER A 112 -17.83 9.89 -6.22
N LEU A 113 -18.16 8.87 -5.42
CA LEU A 113 -19.10 7.80 -5.78
C LEU A 113 -20.49 8.34 -6.13
N GLU A 114 -20.97 9.34 -5.38
CA GLU A 114 -22.28 9.96 -5.65
C GLU A 114 -22.27 10.87 -6.88
N ARG A 115 -21.14 11.51 -7.17
CA ARG A 115 -20.98 12.41 -8.32
C ARG A 115 -20.65 11.68 -9.62
N SER A 116 -20.04 10.50 -9.51
CA SER A 116 -19.58 9.70 -10.64
C SER A 116 -19.88 8.23 -10.34
N PRO A 117 -21.17 7.84 -10.41
CA PRO A 117 -21.59 6.50 -10.04
C PRO A 117 -21.05 5.45 -11.03
N PRO A 118 -20.81 4.21 -10.55
CA PRO A 118 -20.37 3.11 -11.40
C PRO A 118 -21.43 2.71 -12.42
N ALA A 119 -21.00 1.94 -13.42
CA ALA A 119 -21.83 1.52 -14.55
C ALA A 119 -23.09 0.71 -14.16
N THR A 120 -23.14 0.13 -12.96
CA THR A 120 -24.29 -0.66 -12.50
C THR A 120 -24.76 -0.23 -11.12
N ARG A 121 -26.09 -0.24 -10.91
CA ARG A 121 -26.70 0.06 -9.61
C ARG A 121 -26.24 -0.90 -8.51
N LYS A 122 -26.00 -2.16 -8.87
CA LYS A 122 -25.50 -3.18 -7.93
C LYS A 122 -24.12 -2.80 -7.40
N LEU A 123 -23.20 -2.38 -8.28
CA LEU A 123 -21.86 -1.95 -7.89
C LEU A 123 -21.93 -0.71 -6.99
N LEU A 124 -22.78 0.27 -7.34
CA LEU A 124 -23.02 1.45 -6.51
C LEU A 124 -23.51 1.08 -5.10
N THR A 125 -24.43 0.13 -4.96
CA THR A 125 -24.90 -0.34 -3.66
C THR A 125 -23.78 -1.02 -2.86
N ILE A 126 -22.96 -1.85 -3.49
CA ILE A 126 -21.83 -2.52 -2.83
C ILE A 126 -20.82 -1.48 -2.32
N GLU A 127 -20.42 -0.52 -3.17
CA GLU A 127 -19.45 0.52 -2.80
C GLU A 127 -19.98 1.43 -1.68
N ARG A 128 -21.27 1.79 -1.70
CA ARG A 128 -21.89 2.52 -0.59
C ARG A 128 -21.81 1.74 0.72
N LEU A 129 -22.15 0.46 0.70
CA LEU A 129 -22.07 -0.40 1.89
C LEU A 129 -20.64 -0.52 2.39
N GLN A 130 -19.65 -0.62 1.50
CA GLN A 130 -18.23 -0.61 1.84
C GLN A 130 -17.85 0.71 2.52
N GLY A 131 -18.24 1.86 1.96
CA GLY A 131 -17.98 3.17 2.54
C GLY A 131 -18.60 3.34 3.93
N TRP A 132 -19.87 2.94 4.11
CA TRP A 132 -20.52 2.91 5.43
C TRP A 132 -19.79 2.01 6.43
N SER A 133 -19.31 0.85 5.98
CA SER A 133 -18.50 -0.04 6.81
C SER A 133 -17.20 0.65 7.27
N MET A 134 -16.53 1.38 6.37
CA MET A 134 -15.30 2.11 6.71
C MET A 134 -15.55 3.33 7.61
N LEU A 135 -16.69 4.02 7.43
CA LEU A 135 -17.12 5.11 8.33
C LEU A 135 -17.36 4.62 9.76
N ALA A 136 -17.75 3.37 9.96
CA ALA A 136 -17.87 2.76 11.28
C ALA A 136 -16.53 2.20 11.80
N TYR A 137 -15.73 1.58 10.94
CA TYR A 137 -14.46 0.96 11.28
C TYR A 137 -13.45 1.95 11.88
N TYR A 138 -13.15 3.03 11.17
CA TYR A 138 -12.07 3.95 11.55
C TYR A 138 -12.30 4.62 12.91
N PRO A 139 -13.48 5.23 13.21
CA PRO A 139 -13.71 5.83 14.52
C PRO A 139 -13.61 4.84 15.67
N LEU A 140 -14.10 3.60 15.49
CA LEU A 140 -13.98 2.56 16.51
C LEU A 140 -12.54 2.12 16.70
N GLU A 141 -11.76 1.99 15.62
CA GLU A 141 -10.34 1.69 15.71
C GLU A 141 -9.58 2.77 16.47
N HIS A 142 -9.83 4.05 16.13
CA HIS A 142 -9.17 5.18 16.79
C HIS A 142 -9.54 5.27 18.26
N LEU A 143 -10.82 5.03 18.60
CA LEU A 143 -11.26 5.01 19.98
C LEU A 143 -10.60 3.87 20.78
N TYR A 144 -10.49 2.68 20.19
CA TYR A 144 -9.73 1.58 20.78
C TYR A 144 -8.25 1.95 20.96
N TYR A 145 -7.61 2.50 19.94
CA TYR A 145 -6.20 2.88 19.97
C TYR A 145 -5.91 3.91 21.07
N LEU A 146 -6.70 4.98 21.14
CA LEU A 146 -6.57 6.01 22.17
C LEU A 146 -6.86 5.47 23.58
N GLY A 147 -7.81 4.54 23.71
CA GLY A 147 -8.08 3.84 24.97
C GLY A 147 -6.95 2.92 25.40
N ALA A 148 -6.36 2.16 24.48
CA ALA A 148 -5.24 1.26 24.73
C ALA A 148 -3.97 2.00 25.18
N HIS A 149 -3.78 3.24 24.71
CA HIS A 149 -2.71 4.14 25.15
C HIS A 149 -3.05 4.97 26.39
N GLY A 150 -4.22 4.76 27.01
CA GLY A 150 -4.62 5.46 28.23
C GLY A 150 -4.95 6.95 28.05
N ILE A 151 -5.13 7.41 26.80
CA ILE A 151 -5.45 8.81 26.49
C ILE A 151 -6.93 9.09 26.80
N ILE A 152 -7.82 8.14 26.53
CA ILE A 152 -9.25 8.25 26.82
C ILE A 152 -9.61 7.37 28.02
N PRO A 153 -10.23 7.92 29.08
CA PRO A 153 -10.68 7.13 30.21
C PRO A 153 -11.85 6.21 29.81
N ALA A 154 -11.95 5.04 30.45
CA ALA A 154 -13.01 4.05 30.20
C ALA A 154 -14.42 4.53 30.59
N ALA A 155 -14.54 5.67 31.28
CA ALA A 155 -15.82 6.33 31.55
C ALA A 155 -15.75 7.76 31.05
N VAL A 156 -16.49 8.05 29.98
CA VAL A 156 -16.54 9.39 29.37
C VAL A 156 -17.94 9.96 29.58
N THR A 157 -18.04 11.26 29.83
CA THR A 157 -19.34 11.94 29.83
C THR A 157 -19.91 11.88 28.40
N SER A 158 -21.14 11.40 28.25
CA SER A 158 -21.77 11.28 26.94
C SER A 158 -21.78 12.64 26.21
N PRO A 159 -21.39 12.71 24.92
CA PRO A 159 -21.47 13.93 24.13
C PRO A 159 -22.89 14.49 24.06
N PHE A 160 -23.90 13.61 24.01
CA PHE A 160 -25.32 13.99 24.07
C PHE A 160 -25.73 14.62 25.40
N SER A 161 -24.91 14.42 26.44
CA SER A 161 -25.09 15.04 27.74
C SER A 161 -24.51 16.46 27.82
N LEU A 162 -23.77 16.94 26.81
CA LEU A 162 -23.31 18.34 26.76
C LEU A 162 -24.47 19.33 26.61
N PHE A 163 -25.59 18.88 26.03
CA PHE A 163 -26.81 19.65 25.85
C PHE A 163 -27.92 19.31 26.87
N SER A 164 -27.60 18.54 27.92
CA SER A 164 -28.58 18.08 28.92
C SER A 164 -28.09 18.35 30.34
N ALA A 165 -29.00 18.76 31.23
CA ALA A 165 -28.70 18.99 32.65
C ALA A 165 -28.24 17.71 33.39
N LYS A 166 -28.55 16.52 32.86
CA LYS A 166 -28.20 15.23 33.49
C LYS A 166 -26.94 14.63 32.87
N LYS A 167 -25.80 14.81 33.55
CA LYS A 167 -24.50 14.22 33.20
C LYS A 167 -24.54 12.69 33.23
N THR A 168 -24.70 12.08 32.07
CA THR A 168 -24.70 10.62 31.91
C THR A 168 -23.30 10.14 31.56
N LYS A 169 -22.74 9.23 32.36
CA LYS A 169 -21.44 8.60 32.11
C LYS A 169 -21.63 7.38 31.21
N LEU A 170 -20.91 7.32 30.10
CA LEU A 170 -20.86 6.18 29.20
C LEU A 170 -19.62 5.35 29.55
N SER A 171 -19.84 4.08 29.91
CA SER A 171 -18.74 3.12 30.08
C SER A 171 -18.34 2.57 28.70
N LEU A 172 -17.08 2.80 28.32
CA LEU A 172 -16.48 2.32 27.09
C LEU A 172 -15.76 0.99 27.37
N ASN A 173 -16.21 -0.07 26.72
CA ASN A 173 -15.50 -1.34 26.71
C ASN A 173 -14.62 -1.41 25.46
N PHE A 174 -13.32 -1.11 25.63
CA PHE A 174 -12.37 -1.04 24.51
C PHE A 174 -12.20 -2.38 23.78
N ASN A 175 -12.32 -3.52 24.46
CA ASN A 175 -12.26 -4.84 23.80
C ASN A 175 -13.45 -5.05 22.85
N LYS A 176 -14.66 -4.66 23.28
CA LYS A 176 -15.85 -4.71 22.40
C LYS A 176 -15.74 -3.71 21.25
N ILE A 177 -15.17 -2.53 21.48
CA ILE A 177 -14.93 -1.53 20.44
C ILE A 177 -13.97 -2.08 19.38
N ALA A 178 -12.86 -2.69 19.79
CA ALA A 178 -11.91 -3.34 18.87
C ALA A 178 -12.57 -4.47 18.06
N LEU A 179 -13.40 -5.29 18.72
CA LEU A 179 -14.11 -6.39 18.07
C LEU A 179 -15.11 -5.89 17.02
N TRP A 180 -15.88 -4.85 17.33
CA TRP A 180 -16.80 -4.26 16.36
C TRP A 180 -16.09 -3.54 15.22
N SER A 181 -15.00 -2.82 15.52
CA SER A 181 -14.15 -2.22 14.50
C SER A 181 -13.71 -3.27 13.47
N THR A 182 -13.10 -4.36 13.92
CA THR A 182 -12.60 -5.43 13.04
C THR A 182 -13.72 -6.17 12.31
N ARG A 183 -14.93 -6.27 12.87
CA ARG A 183 -16.13 -6.77 12.17
C ARG A 183 -16.58 -5.88 11.01
N PHE A 184 -16.55 -4.56 11.19
CA PHE A 184 -16.80 -3.63 10.08
C PHE A 184 -15.71 -3.71 9.01
N TRP A 185 -14.46 -3.95 9.41
CA TRP A 185 -13.41 -4.23 8.43
C TRP A 185 -13.64 -5.56 7.71
N ALA A 186 -14.04 -6.61 8.41
CA ALA A 186 -14.42 -7.89 7.79
C ALA A 186 -15.57 -7.70 6.80
N ALA A 187 -16.63 -6.98 7.17
CA ALA A 187 -17.76 -6.67 6.30
C ALA A 187 -17.31 -5.98 5.01
N TYR A 188 -16.37 -5.01 5.10
CA TYR A 188 -15.76 -4.39 3.93
C TYR A 188 -15.06 -5.42 3.03
N VAL A 189 -14.25 -6.32 3.60
CA VAL A 189 -13.53 -7.34 2.82
C VAL A 189 -14.48 -8.31 2.12
N PHE A 190 -15.56 -8.75 2.79
CA PHE A 190 -16.59 -9.58 2.16
C PHE A 190 -17.31 -8.85 1.02
N LEU A 191 -17.68 -7.58 1.24
CA LEU A 191 -18.26 -6.73 0.20
C LEU A 191 -17.26 -6.50 -0.95
N HIS A 192 -15.96 -6.43 -0.66
CA HIS A 192 -14.92 -6.28 -1.67
C HIS A 192 -14.83 -7.52 -2.58
N PHE A 193 -15.02 -8.73 -2.07
CA PHE A 193 -15.16 -9.90 -2.95
C PHE A 193 -16.41 -9.82 -3.83
N ALA A 194 -17.53 -9.31 -3.32
CA ALA A 194 -18.73 -9.08 -4.13
C ALA A 194 -18.48 -8.02 -5.22
N HIS A 195 -17.75 -6.95 -4.90
CA HIS A 195 -17.27 -5.94 -5.83
C HIS A 195 -16.41 -6.57 -6.94
N LEU A 196 -15.41 -7.37 -6.57
CA LEU A 196 -14.53 -8.06 -7.52
C LEU A 196 -15.28 -9.01 -8.47
N VAL A 197 -16.36 -9.64 -8.01
CA VAL A 197 -17.21 -10.47 -8.89
C VAL A 197 -17.86 -9.62 -9.98
N GLU A 198 -18.36 -8.43 -9.65
CA GLU A 198 -18.96 -7.53 -10.62
C GLU A 198 -17.90 -6.90 -11.54
N ASP A 199 -16.75 -6.49 -11.01
CA ASP A 199 -15.62 -5.99 -11.81
C ASP A 199 -15.15 -7.02 -12.83
N ARG A 200 -15.01 -8.29 -12.42
CA ARG A 200 -14.62 -9.36 -13.34
C ARG A 200 -15.62 -9.54 -14.47
N LYS A 201 -16.92 -9.38 -14.22
CA LYS A 201 -17.96 -9.42 -15.27
C LYS A 201 -17.79 -8.26 -16.22
N LEU A 202 -17.63 -7.04 -15.71
CA LEU A 202 -17.44 -5.83 -16.52
C LEU A 202 -16.16 -5.90 -17.38
N LEU A 203 -15.06 -6.37 -16.80
CA LEU A 203 -13.80 -6.58 -17.51
C LEU A 203 -13.94 -7.60 -18.66
N LYS A 204 -14.61 -8.73 -18.41
CA LYS A 204 -14.87 -9.74 -19.46
C LYS A 204 -15.77 -9.21 -20.57
N LEU A 205 -16.81 -8.46 -20.22
CA LEU A 205 -17.73 -7.84 -21.17
C LEU A 205 -16.97 -6.83 -22.05
N ARG A 206 -16.17 -5.95 -21.45
CA ARG A 206 -15.35 -4.98 -22.16
C ARG A 206 -14.32 -5.65 -23.07
N HIS A 207 -13.64 -6.68 -22.59
CA HIS A 207 -12.68 -7.44 -23.42
C HIS A 207 -13.37 -8.07 -24.64
N THR A 208 -14.56 -8.64 -24.44
CA THR A 208 -15.33 -9.26 -25.52
C THR A 208 -15.88 -8.23 -26.51
N SER A 209 -16.38 -7.09 -26.03
CA SER A 209 -16.91 -6.03 -26.90
C SER A 209 -15.81 -5.41 -27.76
N MET A 210 -14.64 -5.13 -27.20
CA MET A 210 -13.51 -4.59 -27.97
C MET A 210 -13.01 -5.57 -29.03
N ARG A 211 -12.96 -6.87 -28.71
CA ARG A 211 -12.59 -7.90 -29.69
C ARG A 211 -13.61 -8.04 -30.83
N LYS A 212 -14.91 -7.88 -30.54
CA LYS A 212 -15.97 -7.91 -31.56
C LYS A 212 -16.01 -6.64 -32.41
N ALA A 213 -15.73 -5.49 -31.82
CA ALA A 213 -15.76 -4.20 -32.51
C ALA A 213 -14.61 -4.02 -33.52
N LYS A 214 -13.51 -4.78 -33.38
CA LYS A 214 -12.32 -4.64 -34.22
C LYS A 214 -12.00 -5.92 -34.99
N ALA A 215 -12.42 -5.96 -36.25
CA ALA A 215 -12.12 -7.06 -37.18
C ALA A 215 -10.62 -7.31 -37.40
N SER A 216 -9.79 -6.27 -37.28
CA SER A 216 -8.33 -6.32 -37.42
C SER A 216 -7.57 -6.68 -36.12
N GLY A 217 -8.28 -6.97 -35.03
CA GLY A 217 -7.68 -7.19 -33.71
C GLY A 217 -7.40 -5.91 -32.92
N LEU A 218 -7.01 -6.08 -31.64
CA LEU A 218 -6.69 -5.00 -30.70
C LEU A 218 -5.31 -4.38 -30.98
N SER A 219 -5.20 -3.05 -30.82
CA SER A 219 -3.91 -2.35 -30.88
C SER A 219 -2.97 -2.77 -29.73
N VAL A 220 -1.69 -2.45 -29.84
CA VAL A 220 -0.71 -2.71 -28.76
C VAL A 220 -1.09 -1.96 -27.49
N GLU A 221 -1.52 -0.71 -27.61
CA GLU A 221 -1.94 0.13 -26.48
C GLU A 221 -3.18 -0.43 -25.78
N GLU A 222 -4.18 -0.90 -26.52
CA GLU A 222 -5.40 -1.48 -25.95
C GLU A 222 -5.14 -2.82 -25.25
N LYS A 223 -4.23 -3.63 -25.81
CA LYS A 223 -3.77 -4.86 -25.15
C LYS A 223 -3.06 -4.53 -23.84
N GLU A 224 -2.22 -3.50 -23.84
CA GLU A 224 -1.51 -3.06 -22.65
C GLU A 224 -2.47 -2.50 -21.58
N GLU A 225 -3.43 -1.66 -21.96
CA GLU A 225 -4.48 -1.16 -21.06
C GLU A 225 -5.31 -2.32 -20.45
N MET A 226 -5.64 -3.32 -21.27
CA MET A 226 -6.34 -4.51 -20.80
C MET A 226 -5.50 -5.32 -19.81
N ASN A 227 -4.21 -5.52 -20.11
CA ASN A 227 -3.28 -6.21 -19.22
C ASN A 227 -3.13 -5.47 -17.89
N GLN A 228 -3.03 -4.14 -17.91
CA GLN A 228 -2.96 -3.31 -16.72
C GLN A 228 -4.22 -3.44 -15.86
N ARG A 229 -5.41 -3.47 -16.47
CA ARG A 229 -6.67 -3.70 -15.75
C ARG A 229 -6.77 -5.08 -15.13
N TRP A 230 -6.33 -6.12 -15.83
CA TRP A 230 -6.26 -7.47 -15.26
C TRP A 230 -5.23 -7.58 -14.15
N ASP A 231 -4.08 -6.92 -14.28
CA ASP A 231 -3.05 -6.86 -13.25
C ASP A 231 -3.57 -6.16 -11.98
N ALA A 232 -4.29 -5.05 -12.13
CA ALA A 232 -4.95 -4.36 -11.03
C ALA A 232 -6.01 -5.26 -10.36
N PHE A 233 -6.88 -5.91 -11.15
CA PHE A 233 -7.86 -6.87 -10.65
C PHE A 233 -7.22 -8.00 -9.82
N TRP A 234 -6.17 -8.63 -10.35
CA TRP A 234 -5.50 -9.72 -9.63
C TRP A 234 -4.75 -9.23 -8.39
N SER A 235 -4.22 -8.01 -8.42
CA SER A 235 -3.58 -7.41 -7.26
C SER A 235 -4.60 -7.23 -6.12
N GLU A 236 -5.78 -6.69 -6.41
CA GLU A 236 -6.88 -6.55 -5.43
C GLU A 236 -7.34 -7.91 -4.88
N VAL A 237 -7.45 -8.93 -5.74
CA VAL A 237 -7.78 -10.30 -5.32
C VAL A 237 -6.74 -10.81 -4.30
N VAL A 238 -5.44 -10.70 -4.61
CA VAL A 238 -4.38 -11.22 -3.74
C VAL A 238 -4.31 -10.46 -2.41
N ILE A 239 -4.45 -9.13 -2.45
CA ILE A 239 -4.49 -8.29 -1.24
C ILE A 239 -5.63 -8.75 -0.32
N ASN A 240 -6.84 -8.89 -0.86
CA ASN A 240 -8.00 -9.28 -0.07
C ASN A 240 -7.98 -10.76 0.35
N MET A 241 -7.32 -11.64 -0.41
CA MET A 241 -7.05 -13.02 0.04
C MET A 241 -6.10 -13.06 1.24
N GLY A 242 -5.16 -12.11 1.34
CA GLY A 242 -4.34 -11.91 2.53
C GLY A 242 -5.16 -11.34 3.69
N TYR A 243 -6.02 -10.35 3.45
CA TYR A 243 -6.81 -9.74 4.52
C TYR A 243 -7.96 -10.60 5.05
N LEU A 244 -8.63 -11.39 4.21
CA LEU A 244 -9.80 -12.20 4.60
C LEU A 244 -9.57 -13.09 5.86
N PRO A 245 -8.53 -13.93 5.92
CA PRO A 245 -8.27 -14.72 7.13
C PRO A 245 -7.98 -13.86 8.36
N LEU A 246 -7.35 -12.70 8.18
CA LEU A 246 -6.99 -11.79 9.27
C LEU A 246 -8.23 -11.10 9.85
N THR A 247 -9.12 -10.61 8.98
CA THR A 247 -10.34 -9.94 9.42
C THR A 247 -11.29 -10.91 10.12
N ILE A 248 -11.37 -12.16 9.65
CA ILE A 248 -12.10 -13.22 10.35
C ILE A 248 -11.45 -13.49 11.72
N HIS A 249 -10.12 -13.66 11.77
CA HIS A 249 -9.41 -13.92 13.02
C HIS A 249 -9.68 -12.84 14.07
N TRP A 250 -9.58 -11.56 13.71
CA TRP A 250 -9.79 -10.47 14.68
C TRP A 250 -11.26 -10.17 14.98
N SER A 251 -12.20 -10.63 14.15
CA SER A 251 -13.65 -10.48 14.38
C SER A 251 -14.23 -11.46 15.40
N MET A 252 -13.45 -12.47 15.82
CA MET A 252 -13.85 -13.52 16.76
C MET A 252 -13.20 -13.29 18.13
N GLU A 253 -13.96 -13.43 19.21
CA GLU A 253 -13.45 -13.22 20.58
C GLU A 253 -12.29 -14.14 20.95
N GLY A 254 -12.29 -15.39 20.44
CA GLY A 254 -11.22 -16.37 20.66
C GLY A 254 -10.20 -16.46 19.53
N GLY A 255 -10.38 -15.69 18.45
CA GLY A 255 -9.55 -15.78 17.24
C GLY A 255 -9.72 -17.06 16.40
N LEU A 256 -9.45 -16.94 15.10
CA LEU A 256 -9.36 -18.10 14.19
C LEU A 256 -8.06 -18.92 14.36
N PHE A 257 -6.91 -18.23 14.43
CA PHE A 257 -5.59 -18.85 14.53
C PHE A 257 -5.16 -19.06 15.99
N ARG A 258 -4.63 -20.24 16.28
CA ARG A 258 -3.94 -20.52 17.56
C ARG A 258 -2.46 -20.11 17.54
N ASN A 259 -1.88 -19.94 16.35
CA ASN A 259 -0.49 -19.57 16.16
C ASN A 259 -0.41 -18.26 15.36
N GLU A 260 0.17 -17.23 15.98
CA GLU A 260 0.41 -15.90 15.42
C GLU A 260 1.24 -15.90 14.12
N THR A 261 1.95 -16.99 13.82
CA THR A 261 2.68 -17.16 12.56
C THR A 261 1.73 -17.02 11.37
N TRP A 262 0.50 -17.52 11.45
CA TRP A 262 -0.48 -17.39 10.37
C TRP A 262 -0.93 -15.95 10.15
N VAL A 263 -1.09 -15.18 11.24
CA VAL A 263 -1.33 -13.73 11.15
C VAL A 263 -0.18 -13.06 10.39
N ALA A 264 1.05 -13.46 10.66
CA ALA A 264 2.21 -12.90 9.96
C ALA A 264 2.31 -13.33 8.49
N VAL A 265 1.98 -14.57 8.15
CA VAL A 265 1.97 -15.07 6.76
C VAL A 265 0.93 -14.31 5.93
N PHE A 266 -0.32 -14.26 6.37
CA PHE A 266 -1.37 -13.59 5.63
C PHE A 266 -1.18 -12.08 5.58
N GLY A 267 -0.66 -11.49 6.67
CA GLY A 267 -0.27 -10.09 6.71
C GLY A 267 0.83 -9.76 5.71
N LEU A 268 1.81 -10.65 5.54
CA LEU A 268 2.88 -10.48 4.56
C LEU A 268 2.36 -10.58 3.12
N VAL A 269 1.46 -11.52 2.83
CA VAL A 269 0.84 -11.66 1.49
C VAL A 269 0.16 -10.35 1.09
N ALA A 270 -0.70 -9.82 1.97
CA ALA A 270 -1.36 -8.54 1.73
C ALA A 270 -0.34 -7.40 1.55
N ALA A 271 0.64 -7.31 2.45
CA ALA A 271 1.65 -6.25 2.43
C ALA A 271 2.49 -6.23 1.15
N VAL A 272 2.95 -7.39 0.69
CA VAL A 272 3.78 -7.51 -0.53
C VAL A 272 2.96 -7.14 -1.77
N ALA A 273 1.70 -7.58 -1.84
CA ALA A 273 0.82 -7.24 -2.94
C ALA A 273 0.48 -5.74 -2.96
N SER A 274 0.13 -5.14 -1.81
CA SER A 274 -0.10 -3.69 -1.68
C SER A 274 1.14 -2.87 -2.03
N PHE A 275 2.33 -3.27 -1.54
CA PHE A 275 3.59 -2.64 -1.86
C PHE A 275 3.86 -2.66 -3.38
N ARG A 276 3.69 -3.82 -4.03
CA ARG A 276 3.84 -3.95 -5.48
C ARG A 276 2.89 -3.01 -6.22
N THR A 277 1.62 -2.94 -5.83
CA THR A 277 0.63 -2.07 -6.47
C THR A 277 1.01 -0.60 -6.33
N GLY A 278 1.36 -0.16 -5.12
CA GLY A 278 1.79 1.22 -4.87
C GLY A 278 3.11 1.58 -5.55
N TRP A 279 4.05 0.63 -5.64
CA TRP A 279 5.29 0.79 -6.39
C TRP A 279 5.00 1.02 -7.88
N LYS A 280 4.15 0.20 -8.49
CA LYS A 280 3.76 0.38 -9.90
C LYS A 280 3.03 1.71 -10.14
N ALA A 281 2.15 2.11 -9.23
CA ALA A 281 1.37 3.35 -9.35
C ALA A 281 2.22 4.64 -9.30
N THR A 282 3.45 4.55 -8.79
CA THR A 282 4.37 5.69 -8.65
C THR A 282 5.55 5.66 -9.64
N ALA A 283 5.52 4.70 -10.57
CA ALA A 283 6.46 4.63 -11.69
C ALA A 283 6.14 5.73 -12.71
N LEU A 284 7.18 6.31 -13.32
CA LEU A 284 6.98 7.26 -14.42
C LEU A 284 6.50 6.51 -15.68
N PRO A 285 5.71 7.17 -16.56
CA PRO A 285 5.44 6.64 -17.88
C PRO A 285 6.75 6.30 -18.59
N ARG A 286 6.82 5.13 -19.25
CA ARG A 286 7.98 4.78 -20.07
C ARG A 286 8.14 5.83 -21.15
N ALA A 287 9.34 6.38 -21.31
CA ALA A 287 9.64 7.31 -22.40
C ALA A 287 9.28 6.63 -23.73
N SER A 288 8.50 7.31 -24.56
CA SER A 288 8.19 6.87 -25.92
C SER A 288 9.51 6.59 -26.66
N PRO A 289 9.60 5.51 -27.47
CA PRO A 289 10.78 5.30 -28.28
C PRO A 289 11.05 6.56 -29.12
N PRO A 290 12.32 6.96 -29.28
CA PRO A 290 12.64 8.15 -30.05
C PRO A 290 11.98 8.04 -31.42
N ALA A 291 11.20 9.06 -31.79
CA ALA A 291 10.57 9.14 -33.10
C ALA A 291 11.64 8.84 -34.15
N LYS A 292 11.36 7.87 -35.04
CA LYS A 292 12.20 7.63 -36.20
C LYS A 292 12.41 8.98 -36.87
N LYS A 293 13.66 9.45 -36.95
CA LYS A 293 14.02 10.64 -37.70
C LYS A 293 13.44 10.44 -39.10
N GLU A 294 12.43 11.22 -39.46
CA GLU A 294 12.05 11.41 -40.85
C GLU A 294 13.33 11.86 -41.56
N VAL A 295 13.79 11.02 -42.48
CA VAL A 295 14.84 11.41 -43.42
C VAL A 295 14.17 12.46 -44.30
N ALA A 296 14.45 13.73 -44.01
CA ALA A 296 14.13 14.84 -44.89
C ALA A 296 14.88 14.60 -46.20
N GLU A 297 14.16 14.10 -47.21
CA GLU A 297 14.63 14.05 -48.59
C GLU A 297 14.64 15.50 -49.09
N THR A 298 15.83 16.10 -49.11
CA THR A 298 16.10 17.45 -49.59
C THR A 298 15.75 17.53 -51.07
N ALA A 299 14.64 18.20 -51.38
CA ALA A 299 14.37 18.73 -52.70
C ALA A 299 15.27 19.94 -52.95
N GLU A 300 16.36 19.75 -53.68
CA GLU A 300 17.06 20.84 -54.37
C GLU A 300 17.95 20.27 -55.49
N ASN A 301 17.48 20.45 -56.73
CA ASN A 301 18.25 20.77 -57.95
C ASN A 301 17.59 20.20 -59.20
N VAL A 302 16.65 20.93 -59.79
CA VAL A 302 16.50 20.97 -61.26
C VAL A 302 16.35 22.43 -61.66
N VAL A 303 17.46 23.00 -62.12
CA VAL A 303 17.50 24.28 -62.82
C VAL A 303 16.93 24.07 -64.22
N ALA A 304 16.14 25.06 -64.65
CA ALA A 304 15.48 25.17 -65.94
C ALA A 304 16.44 25.03 -67.14
N TYR A 305 15.97 24.36 -68.18
CA TYR A 305 16.26 24.72 -69.56
C TYR A 305 14.93 24.79 -70.34
N ASP A 306 14.63 25.98 -70.82
CA ASP A 306 13.76 26.23 -71.97
C ASP A 306 14.26 25.44 -73.19
N VAL A 307 13.34 24.98 -74.05
CA VAL A 307 13.26 25.39 -75.45
C VAL A 307 11.96 24.85 -76.07
N THR A 308 11.25 25.80 -76.67
CA THR A 308 10.16 25.70 -77.65
C THR A 308 10.30 24.60 -78.69
N SER A 309 9.18 23.91 -78.96
CA SER A 309 8.54 23.65 -80.27
C SER A 309 7.71 22.38 -80.22
#